data_AF-A0A1H8L577-F1
#
_entry.id   AF-A0A1H8L577-F1
#
_cell.length_a   1.000
_cell.length_b   1.000
_cell.length_c   1.000
_cell.angle_alpha   90.00
_cell.angle_beta   90.00
_cell.angle_gamma   90.00
#
_symmetry.space_group_name_H-M   'P 1'
#
loop_
_entity.id
_entity.type
_entity.pdbx_description
1 polymer ?
#
loop_
_entity_poly.entity_id
_entity_poly.type
_entity_poly.pdbx_seq_one_letter_code
_entity_poly.pdbx_strand_id
1 'polypeptide(L)' 'MVSHKLLIIDELGFVPLSKTGAELLFELISQRYEQGATLITSNLLFGSLSLCR' A
#
# COMPACT_ATOMS: atom_id res chain seq x y z
N MET A 1 -8.55 15.81 -10.57
CA MET A 1 -7.71 15.46 -9.40
C MET A 1 -6.24 15.56 -9.77
N VAL A 2 -5.39 16.06 -8.87
CA VAL A 2 -3.93 16.08 -9.07
C VAL A 2 -3.41 14.64 -8.94
N SER A 3 -3.10 13.99 -10.07
CA SER A 3 -2.46 12.68 -10.06
C SER A 3 -0.99 12.84 -9.67
N HIS A 4 -0.58 12.20 -8.57
CA HIS A 4 0.80 12.25 -8.10
C HIS A 4 1.63 11.23 -8.88
N LYS A 5 2.74 11.67 -9.48
CA LYS A 5 3.65 10.81 -10.25
C LYS A 5 4.25 9.70 -9.39
N LEU A 6 4.48 9.98 -8.10
CA LEU A 6 5.02 9.06 -7.11
C LEU A 6 4.17 9.12 -5.83
N LEU A 7 3.79 7.96 -5.32
CA LEU A 7 3.23 7.77 -3.98
C LEU A 7 4.26 7.02 -3.14
N ILE A 8 4.53 7.50 -1.92
CA ILE A 8 5.44 6.83 -0.98
C ILE A 8 4.63 6.41 0.23
N ILE A 9 4.71 5.13 0.58
CA ILE A 9 4.13 4.54 1.79
C ILE A 9 5.29 4.02 2.62
N ASP A 10 5.51 4.62 3.78
CA ASP A 10 6.64 4.28 4.66
C ASP A 10 6.16 3.43 5.85
N GLU A 11 7.01 2.53 6.33
CA GLU A 11 6.81 1.69 7.53
C GLU A 11 5.52 0.86 7.55
N LEU A 12 5.11 0.35 6.38
CA LEU A 12 3.91 -0.47 6.26
C LEU A 12 4.05 -1.75 7.11
N GLY A 13 3.14 -1.96 8.07
CA GLY A 13 3.14 -3.14 8.94
C GLY A 13 3.69 -2.91 10.35
N PHE A 14 4.09 -1.69 10.70
CA PHE A 14 4.44 -1.35 12.09
C PHE A 14 3.23 -1.35 13.03
N VAL A 15 2.10 -0.79 12.58
CA VAL A 15 0.80 -0.86 13.27
C VAL A 15 -0.12 -1.82 12.51
N PRO A 16 -0.81 -2.75 13.19
CA PRO A 16 -1.76 -3.62 12.53
C PRO A 16 -2.89 -2.79 11.90
N LEU A 17 -3.00 -2.87 10.58
CA LEU A 17 -4.12 -2.29 9.84
C LEU A 17 -5.42 -3.00 10.23
N SER A 18 -6.48 -2.23 10.39
CA SER A 18 -7.83 -2.80 10.43
C SER A 18 -8.14 -3.46 9.08
N LYS A 19 -9.07 -4.42 9.07
CA LYS A 19 -9.51 -5.07 7.83
C LYS A 19 -9.91 -4.05 6.75
N THR A 20 -10.72 -3.06 7.12
CA THR A 20 -11.13 -1.97 6.25
C THR A 20 -9.94 -1.12 5.78
N GLY A 21 -8.96 -0.87 6.66
CA GLY A 21 -7.74 -0.15 6.28
C GLY A 21 -6.91 -0.89 5.23
N ALA A 22 -6.80 -2.21 5.35
CA ALA A 22 -6.12 -3.05 4.36
C ALA A 22 -6.86 -3.05 3.02
N GLU A 23 -8.19 -3.15 3.03
CA GLU A 23 -9.03 -3.07 1.82
C GLU A 23 -8.87 -1.73 1.09
N LEU A 24 -8.91 -0.61 1.82
CA LEU A 24 -8.70 0.72 1.24
C LEU A 24 -7.30 0.90 0.65
N LEU A 25 -6.26 0.39 1.33
CA LEU A 25 -4.90 0.45 0.83
C LEU A 25 -4.73 -0.40 -0.45
N PHE A 26 -5.39 -1.56 -0.49
CA PHE A 26 -5.39 -2.42 -1.67
C PHE A 26 -6.08 -1.73 -2.85
N GLU A 27 -7.23 -1.10 -2.62
CA GLU A 27 -7.94 -0.34 -3.64
C GLU A 27 -7.08 0.81 -4.18
N LEU A 28 -6.45 1.58 -3.29
CA LEU A 28 -5.54 2.66 -3.66
C LEU A 28 -4.38 2.17 -4.54
N ILE A 29 -3.72 1.07 -4.17
CA ILE A 29 -2.62 0.50 -4.94
C ILE A 29 -3.12 -0.04 -6.28
N SER A 30 -4.29 -0.68 -6.31
CA SER A 30 -4.92 -1.19 -7.52
C SER A 30 -5.26 -0.08 -8.52
N GLN A 31 -5.78 1.05 -8.05
CA GLN A 31 -6.04 2.22 -8.90
C GLN A 31 -4.77 2.82 -9.49
N ARG A 32 -3.62 2.64 -8.82
CA ARG A 32 -2.31 3.14 -9.28
C ARG A 32 -1.54 2.12 -10.12
N TYR A 33 -1.94 0.86 -10.11
CA TYR A 33 -1.30 -0.19 -10.91
C TYR A 33 -1.29 0.25 -12.38
N GLU A 34 -0.11 0.22 -13.00
CA GLU A 34 0.16 0.70 -14.37
C GLU A 34 -0.10 2.19 -14.66
N GLN A 35 -0.60 2.97 -13.69
CA GLN A 35 -0.90 4.40 -13.86
C GLN A 35 0.07 5.35 -13.15
N GLY A 36 0.77 4.88 -12.11
CA GLY A 36 1.72 5.72 -11.38
C GLY A 36 2.70 4.92 -10.52
N ALA A 37 3.86 5.50 -10.24
CA ALA A 37 4.86 4.86 -9.39
C ALA A 37 4.39 4.85 -7.93
N THR A 38 4.61 3.73 -7.25
CA THR A 38 4.34 3.56 -5.83
C THR A 38 5.54 2.90 -5.17
N LEU A 39 6.15 3.58 -4.20
CA LEU A 39 7.23 3.06 -3.38
C LEU A 39 6.67 2.69 -2.01
N ILE A 40 6.93 1.46 -1.56
CA ILE A 40 6.47 0.96 -0.26
C ILE A 40 7.69 0.48 0.50
N THR A 41 7.87 0.97 1.73
CA THR A 41 8.81 0.39 2.69
C THR A 41 8.02 -0.37 3.76
N SER A 42 8.59 -1.47 4.24
CA SER A 42 7.98 -2.31 5.26
C SER A 42 9.07 -2.94 6.12
N ASN A 43 8.78 -3.06 7.41
CA ASN A 43 9.57 -3.86 8.34
C ASN A 43 9.15 -5.34 8.35
N LEU A 44 8.10 -5.71 7.58
CA LEU A 44 7.57 -7.07 7.49
C LEU A 44 8.05 -7.76 6.21
N LEU A 45 8.12 -9.09 6.27
CA LEU A 45 8.35 -9.93 5.09
C LEU A 45 7.17 -9.83 4.14
N PHE A 46 7.42 -9.96 2.83
CA PHE A 46 6.38 -9.87 1.80
C PHE A 46 5.17 -10.78 2.06
N GLY A 47 5.41 -12.04 2.45
CA GLY A 47 4.33 -12.99 2.76
C GLY A 47 3.54 -12.69 4.05
N SER A 48 4.02 -11.77 4.89
CA SER A 48 3.38 -11.37 6.14
C SER A 48 2.51 -10.11 5.97
N LEU A 49 2.59 -9.43 4.83
CA LEU A 49 1.74 -8.29 4.54
C LEU A 49 0.29 -8.74 4.33
N SER A 50 -0.61 -8.21 5.14
CA SER A 50 -2.06 -8.41 5.06
C SER A 50 -2.68 -7.91 3.74
N LEU A 51 -1.92 -7.18 2.92
CA LEU A 51 -2.33 -6.71 1.61
C LEU A 51 -2.27 -7.78 0.52
N CYS A 52 -1.37 -8.76 0.66
CA CYS A 52 -1.15 -9.81 -0.34
C CYS A 52 -1.87 -11.12 0.00
N ARG A 53 -2.75 -11.08 1.00
CA ARG A 53 -3.45 -12.24 1.55
C ARG A 53 -4.94 -12.13 1.26
#